data_AF-A0A525CHM7-F1
#
_entry.id   AF-A0A525CHM7-F1
#
_cell.length_a   1.000
_cell.length_b   1.000
_cell.length_c   1.000
_cell.angle_alpha   90.00
_cell.angle_beta   90.00
_cell.angle_gamma   90.00
#
_symmetry.space_group_name_H-M   'P 1'
#
loop_
_entity.id
_entity.type
_entity.pdbx_description
1 polymer ?
#
loop_
_entity_poly.entity_id
_entity_poly.type
_entity_poly.pdbx_seq_one_letter_code
_entity_poly.pdbx_strand_id
1 'polypeptide(L)'
;MIDFSRAVDILQRELAARYSLDPSLLNSPGHSVACKIDPYYYLAMFPGFTRRLDSWRLLGGGSSLDVLVKTGNLVTGAPGRQKNLELRVVWAEGARQAEITACFLHSGFVDRAMALYGNGQEPPISTLRIHENDRTKVRAYLAGKTQVADLAYFRDHVQ
;
A
#
# COMPACT_ATOMS: atom_id res chain seq x y z
N MET A 1 3.63 5.96 27.17
CA MET A 1 4.00 4.97 26.14
C MET A 1 2.85 4.91 25.12
N ILE A 2 3.12 4.90 23.82
CA ILE A 2 2.06 4.85 22.80
C ILE A 2 1.55 3.41 22.70
N ASP A 3 0.24 3.22 22.81
CA ASP A 3 -0.41 1.94 22.51
C ASP A 3 -0.57 1.82 20.99
N PHE A 4 0.35 1.07 20.37
CA PHE A 4 0.37 0.88 18.93
C PHE A 4 -0.77 0.01 18.41
N SER A 5 -1.29 -0.91 19.23
CA SER A 5 -2.43 -1.75 18.85
C SER A 5 -3.69 -0.91 18.72
N ARG A 6 -3.95 -0.04 19.70
CA ARG A 6 -5.05 0.93 19.62
C ARG A 6 -4.86 1.92 18.47
N ALA A 7 -3.63 2.37 18.23
CA ALA A 7 -3.34 3.28 17.12
C ALA A 7 -3.65 2.63 15.75
N VAL A 8 -3.25 1.37 15.55
CA VAL A 8 -3.59 0.61 14.31
C VAL A 8 -5.09 0.45 14.17
N ASP A 9 -5.80 0.08 15.24
CA ASP A 9 -7.25 -0.08 15.22
C ASP A 9 -7.99 1.19 14.77
N ILE A 10 -7.57 2.35 15.31
CA ILE A 10 -8.10 3.66 14.89
C ILE A 10 -7.84 3.90 13.40
N LEU A 11 -6.61 3.65 12.91
CA LEU A 11 -6.30 3.84 11.49
C LEU A 11 -7.13 2.93 10.59
N GLN A 12 -7.36 1.68 11.00
CA GLN A 12 -8.18 0.73 10.25
C GLN A 12 -9.65 1.17 10.23
N ARG A 13 -10.19 1.62 11.36
CA ARG A 13 -11.56 2.15 11.44
C ARG A 13 -11.75 3.38 10.56
N GLU A 14 -10.84 4.34 10.62
CA GLU A 14 -10.91 5.54 9.78
C GLU A 14 -10.78 5.19 8.29
N LEU A 15 -9.86 4.29 7.93
CA LEU A 15 -9.71 3.84 6.54
C LEU A 15 -11.02 3.23 6.01
N ALA A 16 -11.66 2.36 6.78
CA ALA A 16 -12.92 1.72 6.39
C ALA A 16 -14.09 2.71 6.31
N ALA A 17 -14.18 3.65 7.27
CA ALA A 17 -15.18 4.70 7.25
C ALA A 17 -15.05 5.58 5.99
N ARG A 18 -13.81 5.96 5.62
CA ARG A 18 -13.57 6.77 4.41
C ARG A 18 -13.79 5.98 3.13
N TYR A 19 -13.36 4.73 3.07
CA TYR A 19 -13.60 3.87 1.92
C TYR A 19 -15.11 3.63 1.68
N SER A 20 -15.91 3.53 2.74
CA SER A 20 -17.36 3.40 2.62
C SER A 20 -18.04 4.64 2.01
N LEU A 21 -17.44 5.82 2.20
CA LEU A 21 -17.92 7.07 1.60
C LEU A 21 -17.40 7.27 0.17
N ASP A 22 -16.15 6.86 -0.08
CA ASP A 22 -15.49 6.98 -1.38
C ASP A 22 -14.66 5.71 -1.67
N PRO A 23 -15.26 4.73 -2.36
CA PRO A 23 -14.54 3.51 -2.76
C PRO A 23 -13.35 3.77 -3.68
N SER A 24 -13.30 4.92 -4.38
CA SER A 24 -12.19 5.26 -5.27
C SER A 24 -10.89 5.57 -4.51
N LEU A 25 -10.92 5.64 -3.18
CA LEU A 25 -9.73 5.80 -2.34
C LEU A 25 -8.74 4.63 -2.45
N LEU A 26 -9.24 3.41 -2.72
CA LEU A 26 -8.45 2.19 -2.86
C LEU A 26 -8.72 1.51 -4.21
N ASN A 27 -7.69 0.88 -4.78
CA ASN A 27 -7.79 -0.02 -5.93
C ASN A 27 -8.41 0.53 -7.23
N SER A 28 -8.42 1.86 -7.39
CA SER A 28 -8.69 2.58 -8.63
C SER A 28 -7.39 3.22 -9.13
N PRO A 29 -6.58 2.50 -9.93
CA PRO A 29 -5.30 2.99 -10.42
C PRO A 29 -5.40 4.35 -11.10
N GLY A 30 -4.58 5.32 -10.68
CA GLY A 30 -4.58 6.69 -11.23
C GLY A 30 -5.45 7.68 -10.45
N HIS A 31 -6.28 7.20 -9.53
CA HIS A 31 -7.09 8.01 -8.62
C HIS A 31 -6.83 7.68 -7.14
N SER A 32 -6.66 6.40 -6.83
CA SER A 32 -6.47 5.90 -5.47
C SER A 32 -5.12 6.22 -4.86
N VAL A 33 -5.09 6.24 -3.53
CA VAL A 33 -3.84 6.40 -2.76
C VAL A 33 -3.12 5.09 -2.47
N ALA A 34 -3.79 3.96 -2.62
CA ALA A 34 -3.18 2.64 -2.56
C ALA A 34 -3.92 1.65 -3.46
N CYS A 35 -3.17 0.72 -4.05
CA CYS A 35 -3.69 -0.34 -4.91
C CYS A 35 -3.16 -1.70 -4.46
N LYS A 36 -4.04 -2.68 -4.27
CA LYS A 36 -3.67 -4.08 -4.03
C LYS A 36 -2.99 -4.60 -5.28
N ILE A 37 -1.74 -5.02 -5.17
CA ILE A 37 -0.94 -5.50 -6.30
C ILE A 37 -0.81 -7.02 -6.30
N ASP A 38 -0.95 -7.66 -5.13
CA ASP A 38 -0.98 -9.10 -4.96
C ASP A 38 -1.70 -9.48 -3.63
N PRO A 39 -1.78 -10.78 -3.27
CA PRO A 39 -2.40 -11.19 -2.00
C PRO A 39 -1.69 -10.67 -0.73
N TYR A 40 -0.42 -10.26 -0.81
CA TYR A 40 0.41 -9.91 0.35
C TYR A 40 0.57 -8.40 0.55
N TYR A 41 0.44 -7.62 -0.52
CA TYR A 41 0.85 -6.23 -0.55
C TYR A 41 -0.10 -5.32 -1.31
N TYR A 42 -0.23 -4.12 -0.76
CA TYR A 42 -0.67 -2.92 -1.45
C TYR A 42 0.55 -2.08 -1.81
N LEU A 43 0.50 -1.46 -2.97
CA LEU A 43 1.38 -0.37 -3.34
C LEU A 43 0.68 0.95 -3.03
N ALA A 44 1.25 1.72 -2.10
CA ALA A 44 0.67 2.97 -1.61
C ALA A 44 1.54 4.16 -2.01
N MET A 45 0.90 5.25 -2.46
CA MET A 45 1.60 6.49 -2.83
C MET A 45 2.29 7.09 -1.60
N PHE A 46 3.60 7.32 -1.68
CA PHE A 46 4.37 7.88 -0.57
C PHE A 46 4.74 9.35 -0.86
N PRO A 47 4.56 10.29 0.10
CA PRO A 47 3.95 10.13 1.43
C PRO A 47 2.42 10.30 1.43
N GLY A 48 1.78 10.36 0.25
CA GLY A 48 0.37 10.71 0.10
C GLY A 48 -0.58 9.87 0.95
N PHE A 49 -0.41 8.54 0.94
CA PHE A 49 -1.22 7.62 1.73
C PHE A 49 -1.13 7.90 3.22
N THR A 50 0.09 7.98 3.77
CA THR A 50 0.28 8.21 5.21
C THR A 50 -0.18 9.60 5.64
N ARG A 51 -0.03 10.62 4.79
CA ARG A 51 -0.56 11.97 5.06
C ARG A 51 -2.09 11.99 5.06
N ARG A 52 -2.75 11.20 4.20
CA ARG A 52 -4.21 11.07 4.23
C ARG A 52 -4.68 10.40 5.52
N LEU A 53 -4.04 9.31 5.94
CA LEU A 53 -4.32 8.67 7.22
C LEU A 53 -4.17 9.65 8.40
N ASP A 54 -3.10 10.46 8.40
CA ASP A 54 -2.89 11.50 9.41
C ASP A 54 -4.02 12.54 9.40
N SER A 55 -4.49 12.95 8.22
CA SER A 55 -5.56 13.94 8.09
C SER A 55 -6.93 13.46 8.58
N TRP A 56 -7.16 12.14 8.61
CA TRP A 56 -8.41 11.55 9.07
C TRP A 56 -8.42 11.34 10.58
N ARG A 57 -7.25 11.18 11.19
CA ARG A 57 -7.15 10.95 12.61
C ARG A 57 -7.32 12.25 13.37
N LEU A 58 -8.47 12.42 14.02
CA LEU A 58 -8.79 13.61 14.82
C LEU A 58 -8.01 13.72 16.16
N LEU A 59 -7.15 12.76 16.49
CA LEU A 59 -6.49 12.67 17.80
C LEU A 59 -4.96 12.51 17.72
N GLY A 60 -4.27 13.23 18.62
CA GLY A 60 -2.81 13.18 18.78
C GLY A 60 -2.29 11.81 19.19
N GLY A 61 -1.09 11.46 18.72
CA GLY A 61 -0.49 10.14 18.93
C GLY A 61 0.45 9.69 17.81
N GLY A 62 1.56 10.40 17.60
CA GLY A 62 2.56 10.08 16.56
C GLY A 62 2.02 10.13 15.12
N SER A 63 2.91 10.04 14.13
CA SER A 63 2.48 9.96 12.72
C SER A 63 1.97 8.55 12.38
N SER A 64 1.02 8.45 11.45
CA SER A 64 0.54 7.18 10.90
C SER A 64 1.69 6.39 10.28
N LEU A 65 2.66 7.08 9.68
CA LEU A 65 3.88 6.45 9.19
C LEU A 65 4.64 5.72 10.30
N ASP A 66 4.85 6.36 11.45
CA ASP A 66 5.56 5.74 12.58
C ASP A 66 4.78 4.56 13.16
N VAL A 67 3.45 4.68 13.27
CA VAL A 67 2.59 3.59 13.72
C VAL A 67 2.72 2.39 12.78
N LEU A 68 2.58 2.60 11.47
CA LEU A 68 2.65 1.54 10.48
C LEU A 68 4.04 0.88 10.41
N VAL A 69 5.12 1.65 10.56
CA VAL A 69 6.50 1.12 10.59
C VAL A 69 6.76 0.32 11.86
N LYS A 70 6.34 0.81 13.02
CA LYS A 70 6.60 0.14 14.31
C LYS A 70 5.76 -1.11 14.52
N THR A 71 4.60 -1.17 13.89
CA THR A 71 3.70 -2.35 13.92
C THR A 71 3.95 -3.34 12.80
N GLY A 72 4.88 -3.03 11.88
CA GLY A 72 5.19 -3.90 10.75
C GLY A 72 4.12 -3.92 9.66
N ASN A 73 3.12 -3.03 9.70
CA ASN A 73 2.11 -2.91 8.64
C ASN A 73 2.68 -2.25 7.38
N LEU A 74 3.68 -1.37 7.51
CA LEU A 74 4.45 -0.82 6.39
C LEU A 74 5.82 -1.47 6.32
N VAL A 75 6.17 -1.96 5.14
CA VAL A 75 7.44 -2.63 4.89
C VAL A 75 8.56 -1.60 4.76
N THR A 76 9.68 -1.84 5.44
CA THR A 76 10.89 -1.03 5.30
C THR A 76 12.04 -1.83 4.69
N GLY A 77 12.74 -1.24 3.71
CA GLY A 77 13.89 -1.83 3.03
C GLY A 77 15.19 -1.71 3.83
N ALA A 78 16.12 -2.63 3.58
CA ALA A 78 17.49 -2.55 4.10
C ALA A 78 18.44 -2.06 2.99
N PRO A 79 19.58 -1.42 3.34
CA PRO A 79 19.96 -0.96 4.68
C PRO A 79 19.22 0.33 5.08
N GLY A 80 19.16 0.66 6.37
CA GLY A 80 18.66 1.97 6.84
C GLY A 80 17.14 2.14 6.98
N ARG A 81 16.35 1.07 6.89
CA ARG A 81 14.87 1.10 7.03
C ARG A 81 14.20 2.08 6.07
N GLN A 82 14.65 2.08 4.81
CA GLN A 82 14.05 2.89 3.75
C GLN A 82 12.54 2.61 3.69
N LYS A 83 11.71 3.65 3.67
CA LYS A 83 10.25 3.53 3.81
C LYS A 83 9.50 3.50 2.47
N ASN A 84 10.21 3.82 1.39
CA ASN A 84 9.65 3.97 0.05
C ASN A 84 10.62 3.50 -1.02
N LEU A 85 10.13 3.40 -2.24
CA LEU A 85 10.88 3.05 -3.43
C LEU A 85 10.29 3.81 -4.61
N GLU A 86 11.14 4.37 -5.46
CA GLU A 86 10.71 4.87 -6.76
C GLU A 86 10.49 3.69 -7.71
N LEU A 87 9.33 3.64 -8.35
CA LEU A 87 8.91 2.53 -9.20
C LEU A 87 8.21 3.06 -10.44
N ARG A 88 8.48 2.40 -11.56
CA ARG A 88 7.67 2.47 -12.78
C ARG A 88 6.49 1.54 -12.62
N VAL A 89 5.29 2.08 -12.78
CA VAL A 89 4.05 1.33 -12.72
C VAL A 89 3.28 1.47 -14.02
N VAL A 90 2.59 0.39 -14.39
CA VAL A 90 1.81 0.25 -15.62
C VAL A 90 0.40 -0.14 -15.24
N TRP A 91 -0.59 0.43 -15.91
CA TRP A 91 -1.98 0.03 -15.81
C TRP A 91 -2.18 -1.15 -16.76
N ALA A 92 -2.85 -2.23 -16.35
CA ALA A 92 -2.87 -3.49 -17.11
C ALA A 92 -3.29 -3.37 -18.59
N GLU A 93 -3.98 -2.30 -18.99
CA GLU A 93 -4.28 -2.00 -20.40
C GLU A 93 -3.05 -1.50 -21.20
N GLY A 94 -1.87 -1.39 -20.58
CA GLY A 94 -0.60 -0.96 -21.19
C GLY A 94 -0.54 0.51 -21.60
N ALA A 95 -1.69 1.19 -21.71
CA ALA A 95 -1.81 2.53 -22.27
C ALA A 95 -1.20 3.64 -21.41
N ARG A 96 -0.95 3.37 -20.11
CA ARG A 96 -0.43 4.37 -19.18
C ARG A 96 0.70 3.78 -18.34
N GLN A 97 1.81 4.51 -18.31
CA GLN A 97 2.93 4.29 -17.41
C GLN A 97 3.20 5.56 -16.61
N ALA A 98 3.65 5.40 -15.37
CA ALA A 98 4.11 6.50 -14.54
C ALA A 98 5.26 6.06 -13.65
N GLU A 99 6.14 7.00 -13.31
CA GLU A 99 7.06 6.85 -12.19
C GLU A 99 6.38 7.37 -10.92
N ILE A 100 6.41 6.56 -9.86
CA ILE A 100 5.82 6.91 -8.57
C ILE A 100 6.81 6.62 -7.45
N THR A 101 6.78 7.45 -6.41
CA THR A 101 7.37 7.08 -5.11
C THR A 101 6.31 6.33 -4.31
N ALA A 102 6.56 5.06 -4.00
CA ALA A 102 5.60 4.21 -3.33
C ALA A 102 6.17 3.50 -2.11
N CYS A 103 5.31 3.07 -1.21
CA CYS A 103 5.64 2.14 -0.13
C CYS A 103 4.81 0.86 -0.24
N PHE A 104 5.35 -0.22 0.31
CA PHE A 104 4.66 -1.50 0.40
C PHE A 104 3.96 -1.59 1.75
N LEU A 105 2.65 -1.79 1.71
CA LEU A 105 1.81 -2.00 2.88
C LEU A 105 1.34 -3.45 2.89
N HIS A 106 1.42 -4.13 4.02
CA HIS A 106 0.87 -5.48 4.14
C HIS A 106 -0.65 -5.46 3.90
N SER A 107 -1.12 -6.37 3.05
CA SER A 107 -2.54 -6.51 2.71
C SER A 107 -3.42 -6.68 3.94
N GLY A 108 -2.94 -7.44 4.92
CA GLY A 108 -3.60 -7.65 6.21
C GLY A 108 -3.95 -6.38 6.98
N PHE A 109 -3.30 -5.24 6.73
CA PHE A 109 -3.71 -3.97 7.31
C PHE A 109 -5.04 -3.47 6.72
N VAL A 110 -5.18 -3.50 5.39
CA VAL A 110 -6.37 -3.00 4.67
C VAL A 110 -7.48 -4.05 4.70
N ASP A 111 -7.14 -5.30 4.43
CA ASP A 111 -8.10 -6.41 4.36
C ASP A 111 -8.81 -6.56 5.72
N ARG A 112 -8.07 -6.53 6.83
CA ARG A 112 -8.64 -6.55 8.18
C ARG A 112 -9.50 -5.32 8.47
N ALA A 113 -9.13 -4.14 7.97
CA ALA A 113 -9.94 -2.94 8.14
C ALA A 113 -11.31 -3.11 7.47
N MET A 114 -11.35 -3.63 6.24
CA MET A 114 -12.61 -3.88 5.54
C MET A 114 -13.41 -5.02 6.16
N ALA A 115 -12.74 -6.09 6.59
CA ALA A 115 -13.36 -7.23 7.27
C ALA A 115 -14.08 -6.82 8.56
N LEU A 116 -13.45 -5.97 9.39
CA LEU A 116 -14.00 -5.57 10.68
C LEU A 116 -14.93 -4.36 10.61
N TYR A 117 -14.66 -3.40 9.72
CA TYR A 117 -15.29 -2.08 9.74
C TYR A 117 -15.92 -1.67 8.40
N GLY A 118 -15.63 -2.38 7.31
CA GLY A 118 -16.08 -2.07 5.94
C GLY A 118 -17.05 -3.09 5.35
N ASN A 119 -17.92 -3.67 6.18
CA ASN A 119 -18.94 -4.66 5.80
C ASN A 119 -18.41 -5.94 5.13
N GLY A 120 -17.13 -6.29 5.35
CA GLY A 120 -16.56 -7.54 4.84
C GLY A 120 -16.11 -7.51 3.38
N GLN A 121 -16.21 -6.37 2.69
CA GLN A 121 -15.82 -6.27 1.28
C GLN A 121 -14.34 -5.91 1.14
N GLU A 122 -13.50 -6.92 1.01
CA GLU A 122 -12.08 -6.73 0.71
C GLU A 122 -11.87 -6.26 -0.74
N PRO A 123 -11.01 -5.25 -0.98
CA PRO A 123 -10.73 -4.80 -2.33
C PRO A 123 -10.01 -5.89 -3.14
N PRO A 124 -10.44 -6.18 -4.39
CA PRO A 124 -9.82 -7.20 -5.23
C PRO A 124 -8.43 -6.77 -5.69
N ILE A 125 -7.59 -7.69 -6.16
CA ILE A 125 -6.30 -7.30 -6.77
C ILE A 125 -6.57 -6.34 -7.94
N SER A 126 -5.94 -5.16 -7.90
CA SER A 126 -6.13 -4.11 -8.90
C SER A 126 -5.48 -4.48 -10.24
N THR A 127 -5.65 -3.62 -11.25
CA THR A 127 -4.94 -3.72 -12.54
C THR A 127 -3.57 -3.01 -12.54
N LEU A 128 -3.16 -2.37 -11.44
CA LEU A 128 -1.85 -1.73 -11.34
C LEU A 128 -0.75 -2.80 -11.27
N ARG A 129 0.30 -2.63 -12.07
CA ARG A 129 1.45 -3.52 -12.12
C ARG A 129 2.74 -2.73 -11.99
N ILE A 130 3.77 -3.35 -11.42
CA ILE A 130 5.13 -2.84 -11.40
C ILE A 130 5.79 -3.24 -12.71
N HIS A 131 6.50 -2.32 -13.36
CA HIS A 131 7.23 -2.65 -14.57
C HIS A 131 8.32 -3.71 -14.27
N GLU A 132 8.46 -4.72 -15.13
CA GLU A 132 9.44 -5.81 -14.96
C GLU A 132 10.88 -5.33 -14.70
N ASN A 133 11.29 -4.21 -15.31
CA ASN A 133 12.62 -3.64 -15.13
C ASN A 133 12.94 -3.24 -13.68
N ASP A 134 11.93 -3.04 -12.84
CA ASP A 134 12.12 -2.71 -11.42
C ASP A 134 12.04 -3.95 -10.51
N ARG A 135 11.86 -5.16 -11.06
CA ARG A 135 11.79 -6.41 -10.28
C ARG A 135 12.99 -6.61 -9.37
N THR A 136 14.21 -6.45 -9.89
CA THR A 136 15.44 -6.60 -9.08
C THR A 136 15.47 -5.61 -7.93
N LYS A 137 15.03 -4.37 -8.17
CA LYS A 137 14.93 -3.30 -7.17
C LYS A 137 13.92 -3.66 -6.06
N VAL A 138 12.74 -4.15 -6.44
CA VAL A 138 11.71 -4.61 -5.48
C VAL A 138 12.21 -5.80 -4.67
N ARG A 139 12.84 -6.78 -5.30
CA ARG A 139 13.41 -7.96 -4.61
C ARG A 139 14.46 -7.56 -3.58
N ALA A 140 15.36 -6.64 -3.93
CA ALA A 140 16.34 -6.11 -3.00
C ALA A 140 15.68 -5.38 -1.82
N TYR A 141 14.66 -4.55 -2.07
CA TYR A 141 13.90 -3.85 -1.03
C TYR A 141 13.19 -4.82 -0.06
N LEU A 142 12.66 -5.92 -0.59
CA LEU A 142 11.97 -6.96 0.15
C LEU A 142 12.88 -8.10 0.61
N ALA A 143 14.21 -7.93 0.56
CA ALA A 143 15.13 -8.97 1.02
C ALA A 143 14.83 -9.39 2.47
N GLY A 144 14.75 -10.70 2.70
CA GLY A 144 14.38 -11.29 3.99
C GLY A 144 12.88 -11.19 4.35
N LYS A 145 12.02 -10.82 3.39
CA LYS A 145 10.55 -10.71 3.56
C LYS A 145 9.82 -11.47 2.45
N THR A 146 8.50 -11.60 2.59
CA THR A 146 7.64 -12.14 1.54
C THR A 146 7.84 -11.35 0.24
N GLN A 147 8.09 -12.06 -0.85
CA GLN A 147 8.27 -11.43 -2.16
C GLN A 147 6.91 -11.14 -2.79
N VAL A 148 6.86 -10.10 -3.61
CA VAL A 148 5.68 -9.83 -4.44
C VAL A 148 5.52 -10.95 -5.47
N ALA A 149 4.29 -11.43 -5.64
CA ALA A 149 3.94 -12.45 -6.62
C ALA A 149 4.20 -11.99 -8.07
N ASP A 150 4.43 -12.94 -8.98
CA ASP A 150 4.70 -12.64 -10.39
C ASP A 150 3.59 -11.85 -11.08
N LEU A 151 2.33 -12.07 -10.65
CA LEU A 151 1.16 -11.37 -11.18
C LEU A 151 1.22 -9.86 -11.00
N ALA A 152 2.01 -9.35 -10.05
CA ALA A 152 2.13 -7.93 -9.78
C ALA A 152 3.07 -7.22 -10.77
N TYR A 153 3.77 -7.97 -11.63
CA TYR A 153 4.69 -7.41 -12.61
C TYR A 153 4.08 -7.38 -14.01
N PHE A 154 4.30 -6.30 -14.73
CA PHE A 154 3.98 -6.16 -16.14
C PHE A 154 5.22 -6.49 -16.96
N ARG A 155 5.11 -7.51 -17.81
CA ARG A 155 6.13 -7.86 -18.81
C ARG A 155 5.69 -7.26 -20.12
N ASP A 156 6.50 -6.36 -20.67
CA ASP A 156 6.32 -5.96 -22.07
C ASP A 156 6.43 -7.22 -22.92
N HIS A 157 5.36 -7.55 -23.64
CA HIS A 157 5.48 -8.47 -24.76
C HIS A 157 6.24 -7.72 -25.85
N VAL A 158 7.57 -7.80 -25.80
CA VAL A 158 8.41 -7.49 -26.96
C VAL A 158 8.01 -8.50 -28.04
N GLN A 159 7.30 -8.03 -29.06
CA GLN A 159 7.17 -8.72 -30.34
C GLN A 159 8.51 -8.68 -31.08
#